data_AF-A0A382P4D4-F1
#
_entry.id   AF-A0A382P4D4-F1
#
_cell.length_a   1.000
_cell.length_b   1.000
_cell.length_c   1.000
_cell.angle_alpha   90.00
_cell.angle_beta   90.00
_cell.angle_gamma   90.00
#
_symmetry.space_group_name_H-M   'P 1'
#
loop_
_entity.id
_entity.type
_entity.pdbx_description
1 polymer ?
#
loop_
_entity_poly.entity_id
_entity_poly.type
_entity_poly.pdbx_seq_one_letter_code
_entity_poly.pdbx_strand_id
1 'polypeptide(L)' 'MIPWKLLGTAKTSRNGTELRLYQRDNEFSIKADNQELMNSQVHGSEDA' A
#
# COMPACT_ATOMS: atom_id res chain seq x y z
N MET A 1 -9.94 -10.12 -13.83
CA MET A 1 -9.80 -9.17 -12.69
C MET A 1 -8.77 -9.75 -11.75
N ILE A 2 -7.64 -9.06 -11.53
CA ILE A 2 -6.61 -9.52 -10.59
C ILE A 2 -6.98 -8.99 -9.19
N PRO A 3 -7.16 -9.84 -8.17
CA PRO A 3 -7.48 -9.39 -6.82
C PRO A 3 -6.25 -8.78 -6.15
N TRP A 4 -6.48 -7.86 -5.20
CA TRP A 4 -5.44 -7.37 -4.31
C TRP A 4 -5.00 -8.48 -3.36
N LYS A 5 -3.71 -8.77 -3.34
CA LYS A 5 -3.07 -9.69 -2.40
C LYS A 5 -2.42 -8.91 -1.28
N LEU A 6 -2.77 -9.22 -0.03
CA LEU A 6 -2.05 -8.71 1.13
C LEU A 6 -0.67 -9.37 1.16
N LEU A 7 0.39 -8.57 0.99
CA LEU A 7 1.77 -9.03 1.08
C LEU A 7 2.30 -8.97 2.51
N GLY A 8 1.88 -7.97 3.27
CA GLY A 8 2.38 -7.78 4.62
C GLY A 8 1.62 -6.71 5.39
N THR A 9 1.74 -6.81 6.71
CA THR A 9 1.23 -5.83 7.66
C THR A 9 2.33 -5.39 8.59
N ALA A 10 2.43 -4.10 8.86
CA ALA A 10 3.33 -3.53 9.84
C ALA A 10 2.55 -2.60 10.79
N LYS A 11 3.07 -2.33 11.98
CA LYS A 11 2.47 -1.36 12.90
C LYS A 11 3.40 -0.16 13.04
N THR A 12 2.84 1.05 12.98
CA THR A 12 3.63 2.25 13.21
C THR A 12 3.99 2.37 14.68
N SER A 13 5.25 2.72 14.97
CA SER A 13 5.74 2.91 16.35
C SER A 13 5.02 4.05 17.08
N ARG A 14 4.54 5.06 16.34
CA ARG A 14 3.98 6.28 16.93
C ARG A 14 2.58 6.11 17.51
N ASN A 15 1.69 5.41 16.79
CA ASN A 15 0.27 5.35 17.16
C ASN A 15 -0.34 3.95 17.02
N GLY A 16 0.49 2.93 16.76
CA GLY A 16 0.04 1.56 16.53
C GLY A 16 -0.77 1.36 15.27
N THR A 17 -0.81 2.35 14.37
CA THR A 17 -1.58 2.30 13.12
C THR A 17 -1.10 1.13 12.27
N GLU A 18 -2.04 0.30 11.83
CA GLU A 18 -1.74 -0.84 10.97
C GLU A 18 -1.51 -0.36 9.53
N LEU A 19 -0.29 -0.56 9.06
CA LEU A 19 0.12 -0.41 7.67
C LEU A 19 -0.09 -1.75 6.96
N ARG A 20 -0.72 -1.70 5.80
CA ARG A 20 -1.00 -2.85 4.95
C ARG A 20 -0.42 -2.63 3.57
N LEU A 21 0.43 -3.55 3.12
CA LEU A 21 0.97 -3.57 1.78
C LEU A 21 0.15 -4.56 0.93
N TYR A 22 -0.46 -4.05 -0.12
CA TYR A 22 -1.18 -4.83 -1.11
C TYR A 22 -0.41 -4.85 -2.43
N GLN A 23 -0.44 -5.97 -3.11
CA GLN A 23 0.04 -6.12 -4.48
C GLN A 23 -1.09 -6.63 -5.37
N ARG A 24 -1.15 -6.11 -6.58
CA ARG A 24 -2.02 -6.59 -7.65
C ARG A 24 -1.21 -6.54 -8.93
N ASP A 25 -0.86 -7.71 -9.45
CA ASP A 25 0.01 -7.79 -10.63
C ASP A 25 1.33 -7.04 -10.39
N ASN A 26 1.63 -6.00 -11.17
CA ASN A 26 2.78 -5.10 -10.98
C ASN A 26 2.44 -3.81 -10.18
N GLU A 27 1.24 -3.70 -9.62
CA GLU A 27 0.80 -2.56 -8.82
C GLU A 27 1.01 -2.81 -7.32
N PHE A 28 1.45 -1.79 -6.59
CA PHE A 28 1.56 -1.82 -5.14
C PHE A 28 0.74 -0.69 -4.51
N SER A 29 0.08 -1.00 -3.39
CA SER A 29 -0.64 0.00 -2.58
C SER A 29 -0.29 -0.16 -1.11
N ILE A 30 0.02 0.97 -0.48
CA ILE A 30 0.25 1.05 0.96
C ILE A 30 -0.94 1.78 1.57
N LYS A 31 -1.59 1.14 2.54
CA LYS A 31 -2.72 1.70 3.28
C LYS A 31 -2.38 1.76 4.76
N ALA A 32 -2.67 2.89 5.39
CA ALA A 32 -2.66 3.04 6.84
C ALA A 32 -4.10 3.14 7.31
N ASP A 33 -4.59 2.13 8.01
CA ASP A 33 -6.00 2.06 8.41
C ASP A 33 -6.94 2.26 7.20
N ASN A 34 -7.76 3.31 7.18
CA ASN A 34 -8.65 3.67 6.07
C ASN A 34 -8.06 4.69 5.07
N GLN A 35 -6.80 5.10 5.23
CA GLN A 35 -6.14 6.07 4.35
C GLN A 35 -5.15 5.37 3.40
N GLU A 36 -5.30 5.61 2.11
CA GLU A 36 -4.28 5.23 1.13
C GLU A 36 -3.11 6.23 1.21
N LEU A 37 -1.90 5.72 1.45
CA LEU A 37 -0.70 6.55 1.55
C LEU A 37 0.03 6.63 0.22
N MET A 38 0.09 5.52 -0.50
CA MET A 38 0.78 5.40 -1.77
C MET A 38 0.10 4.36 -2.64
N ASN A 39 0.01 4.65 -3.92
CA ASN A 39 -0.51 3.74 -4.93
C ASN A 39 0.29 3.93 -6.22
N SER A 40 0.90 2.85 -6.73
CA SER A 40 1.71 2.91 -7.96
C SER A 40 0.92 3.39 -9.19
N GLN A 41 -0.41 3.32 -9.19
CA GLN A 41 -1.26 3.72 -10.32
C GLN A 41 -1.71 5.19 -10.26
N VAL A 42 -1.75 5.80 -9.07
CA VAL A 42 -2.11 7.22 -8.87
C VAL A 42 -0.88 8.12 -8.88
N HIS A 43 0.29 7.56 -8.52
CA HIS A 43 1.54 8.31 -8.45
C HIS A 43 2.60 7.64 -9.33
N GLY A 44 2.43 7.72 -10.65
CA GLY A 44 3.51 7.50 -11.61
C GLY A 44 4.55 8.64 -11.55
N SER A 45 5.08 8.95 -10.37
CA SER A 45 6.25 9.84 -10.18
C SER A 45 7.46 9.05 -9.71
N GLU A 46 7.59 7.82 -10.18
CA GLU A 46 8.88 7.14 -10.28
C GLU A 46 9.29 7.08 -11.76
N ASP A 47 9.13 8.19 -12.48
CA ASP A 47 10.04 8.54 -13.58
C ASP A 47 11.10 9.46 -12.97
N ALA A 48 12.26 8.87 -12.64
CA ALA A 48 13.53 9.53 -12.33
C ALA A 48 14.66 8.75 -12.99
#